data_AF-H8KTJ4-F1
#
_entry.id   AF-H8KTJ4-F1
#
_cell.length_a   1.000
_cell.length_b   1.000
_cell.length_c   1.000
_cell.angle_alpha   90.00
_cell.angle_beta   90.00
_cell.angle_gamma   90.00
#
_symmetry.space_group_name_H-M   'P 1'
#
loop_
_entity.id
_entity.type
_entity.pdbx_description
1 polymer ?
#
loop_
_entity_poly.entity_id
_entity_poly.type
_entity_poly.pdbx_seq_one_letter_code
_entity_poly.pdbx_strand_id
1 'polypeptide(L)'
;MKSHFQRLYEYENWANGRVINTLKQISNPPERSLLLLAHLLISQREWLHRIVKKTTTNKFWELYDLEQSESLYNQNSEEWRHFFLTIQEDDLNVPFHYQTSKGEQYDTPMFDILTHLINHSSYHRGQIIDSLKGVIEPLPITDFIVFSRNP
;
A
#
# COMPACT_ATOMS: atom_id res chain seq x y z
N MET A 1 -19.71 4.78 -1.03
CA MET A 1 -18.59 4.08 -0.39
C MET A 1 -17.46 3.82 -1.38
N LYS A 2 -17.75 3.41 -2.63
CA LYS A 2 -16.73 3.21 -3.68
C LYS A 2 -15.88 4.45 -3.94
N SER A 3 -16.50 5.60 -4.18
CA SER A 3 -15.79 6.86 -4.39
C SER A 3 -14.91 7.26 -3.19
N HIS A 4 -15.34 6.91 -1.97
CA HIS A 4 -14.57 7.13 -0.75
C HIS A 4 -13.30 6.27 -0.73
N PHE A 5 -13.42 4.96 -0.99
CA PHE A 5 -12.24 4.08 -1.03
C PHE A 5 -11.33 4.34 -2.23
N GLN A 6 -11.87 4.75 -3.37
CA GLN A 6 -11.05 5.20 -4.49
C GLN A 6 -10.20 6.42 -4.09
N ARG A 7 -10.81 7.40 -3.41
CA ARG A 7 -10.08 8.57 -2.90
C ARG A 7 -9.04 8.19 -1.84
N LEU A 8 -9.35 7.24 -0.96
CA LEU A 8 -8.36 6.72 0.01
C LEU A 8 -7.21 5.99 -0.70
N TYR A 9 -7.48 5.29 -1.80
CA TYR A 9 -6.43 4.68 -2.60
C TYR A 9 -5.57 5.71 -3.34
N GLU A 10 -6.17 6.77 -3.88
CA GLU A 10 -5.43 7.88 -4.48
C GLU A 10 -4.49 8.53 -3.45
N TYR A 11 -4.97 8.74 -2.22
CA TYR A 11 -4.15 9.15 -1.08
C TYR A 11 -2.99 8.19 -0.82
N GLU A 12 -3.30 6.89 -0.75
CA GLU A 12 -2.35 5.83 -0.47
C GLU A 12 -1.21 5.82 -1.51
N ASN A 13 -1.57 5.90 -2.80
CA ASN A 13 -0.61 5.97 -3.90
C ASN A 13 0.24 7.23 -3.83
N TRP A 14 -0.38 8.40 -3.60
CA TRP A 14 0.31 9.68 -3.44
C TRP A 14 1.33 9.65 -2.28
N ALA A 15 0.95 9.10 -1.13
CA ALA A 15 1.79 9.04 0.05
C ALA A 15 2.99 8.09 -0.17
N ASN A 16 2.76 6.93 -0.78
CA ASN A 16 3.85 5.99 -1.11
C ASN A 16 4.80 6.58 -2.15
N GLY A 17 4.27 7.25 -3.18
CA GLY A 17 5.09 7.96 -4.17
C GLY A 17 6.00 9.01 -3.55
N ARG A 18 5.52 9.76 -2.54
CA ARG A 18 6.36 10.71 -1.79
C ARG A 18 7.49 10.02 -1.03
N VAL A 19 7.22 8.91 -0.36
CA VAL A 19 8.25 8.13 0.34
C VAL A 19 9.31 7.62 -0.65
N ILE A 20 8.89 7.05 -1.79
CA ILE A 20 9.78 6.58 -2.85
C ILE A 20 10.66 7.74 -3.35
N ASN A 21 10.06 8.89 -3.65
CA ASN A 21 10.78 10.06 -4.14
C ASN A 21 11.79 10.61 -3.13
N THR A 22 11.50 10.56 -1.83
CA THR A 22 12.47 10.91 -0.79
C THR A 22 13.62 9.89 -0.73
N LEU A 23 13.32 8.58 -0.76
CA LEU A 23 14.36 7.55 -0.70
C LEU A 23 15.32 7.64 -1.88
N LYS A 24 14.85 8.05 -3.07
CA LYS A 24 15.70 8.30 -4.25
C LYS A 24 16.75 9.39 -4.06
N GLN A 25 16.55 10.29 -3.11
CA GLN A 25 17.48 11.38 -2.83
C GLN A 25 18.61 10.97 -1.88
N ILE A 26 18.53 9.77 -1.30
CA ILE A 26 19.50 9.27 -0.32
C ILE A 26 20.41 8.27 -1.02
N SER A 27 21.73 8.53 -1.01
CA SER A 27 22.69 7.64 -1.68
C SER A 27 22.69 6.22 -1.12
N ASN A 28 22.50 6.08 0.20
CA ASN A 28 22.37 4.79 0.89
C ASN A 28 21.13 4.83 1.80
N PRO A 29 19.93 4.55 1.28
CA PRO A 29 18.71 4.58 2.07
C PRO A 29 18.77 3.56 3.21
N PRO A 30 18.20 3.86 4.39
CA PRO A 30 18.16 2.90 5.49
C PRO A 30 17.47 1.60 5.06
N GLU A 31 18.12 0.45 5.31
CA GLU A 31 17.58 -0.87 4.95
C GLU A 31 16.19 -1.09 5.55
N ARG A 32 15.96 -0.63 6.78
CA ARG A 32 14.65 -0.66 7.44
C ARG A 32 13.57 0.08 6.63
N SER A 33 13.90 1.23 6.04
CA SER A 33 12.96 1.98 5.20
C SER A 33 12.62 1.21 3.92
N LEU A 34 13.62 0.58 3.29
CA LEU A 34 13.44 -0.26 2.09
C LEU A 34 12.58 -1.50 2.40
N LEU A 35 12.88 -2.21 3.48
CA LEU A 35 12.12 -3.37 3.92
C LEU A 35 10.65 -3.03 4.19
N LEU A 36 10.39 -1.92 4.88
CA LEU A 36 9.04 -1.48 5.20
C LEU A 36 8.28 -1.00 3.96
N LEU A 37 8.95 -0.30 3.03
CA LEU A 37 8.35 0.07 1.76
C LEU A 37 7.97 -1.17 0.94
N ALA A 38 8.89 -2.13 0.83
CA ALA A 38 8.63 -3.41 0.15
C ALA A 38 7.45 -4.14 0.80
N HIS A 39 7.42 -4.22 2.14
CA HIS A 39 6.32 -4.82 2.89
C HIS A 39 4.96 -4.18 2.56
N LEU A 40 4.89 -2.85 2.46
CA LEU A 40 3.66 -2.14 2.09
C LEU A 40 3.19 -2.49 0.69
N LEU A 41 4.09 -2.42 -0.28
CA LEU A 41 3.77 -2.67 -1.69
C LEU A 41 3.41 -4.15 -1.93
N ILE A 42 4.12 -5.08 -1.28
CA ILE A 42 3.79 -6.50 -1.33
C ILE A 42 2.42 -6.74 -0.69
N SER A 43 2.14 -6.16 0.47
CA SER A 43 0.83 -6.32 1.13
C SER A 43 -0.32 -5.83 0.26
N GLN A 44 -0.17 -4.68 -0.40
CA GLN A 44 -1.15 -4.17 -1.37
C GLN A 44 -1.40 -5.15 -2.52
N ARG A 45 -0.34 -5.71 -3.11
CA ARG A 45 -0.45 -6.68 -4.20
C ARG A 45 -1.14 -7.95 -3.75
N GLU A 46 -0.69 -8.52 -2.64
CA GLU A 46 -1.19 -9.80 -2.11
C GLU A 46 -2.68 -9.70 -1.76
N TRP A 47 -3.12 -8.60 -1.17
CA TRP A 47 -4.55 -8.37 -0.90
C TRP A 47 -5.36 -8.21 -2.18
N LEU A 48 -4.89 -7.43 -3.16
CA LEU A 48 -5.58 -7.33 -4.45
C LEU A 48 -5.69 -8.69 -5.12
N HIS A 49 -4.58 -9.45 -5.17
CA HIS A 49 -4.53 -10.77 -5.76
C HIS A 49 -5.49 -11.75 -5.09
N ARG A 50 -5.65 -11.70 -3.75
CA ARG A 50 -6.68 -12.48 -3.04
C ARG A 50 -8.07 -12.11 -3.53
N ILE A 51 -8.39 -10.83 -3.63
CA ILE A 51 -9.71 -10.34 -4.07
C ILE A 51 -10.01 -10.79 -5.50
N VAL A 52 -9.04 -10.62 -6.42
CA VAL A 52 -9.21 -10.98 -7.84
C VAL A 52 -8.85 -12.43 -8.17
N LYS A 53 -8.64 -13.27 -7.14
CA LYS A 53 -8.31 -14.70 -7.26
C LYS A 53 -7.09 -15.00 -8.15
N LYS A 54 -6.07 -14.13 -8.09
CA LYS A 54 -4.73 -14.35 -8.67
C LYS A 54 -3.81 -15.04 -7.65
N THR A 55 -2.70 -15.59 -8.14
CA THR A 55 -1.69 -16.23 -7.29
C THR A 55 -1.04 -15.24 -6.32
N THR A 56 -0.90 -15.68 -5.07
CA THR A 56 -0.24 -14.97 -3.95
C THR A 56 1.11 -15.61 -3.64
N THR A 57 2.11 -14.82 -3.25
CA THR A 57 3.43 -15.31 -2.84
C THR A 57 3.56 -15.44 -1.33
N ASN A 58 2.77 -14.69 -0.55
CA ASN A 58 2.87 -14.55 0.90
C ASN A 58 4.26 -14.15 1.43
N LYS A 59 5.14 -13.59 0.59
CA LYS A 59 6.49 -13.15 0.97
C LYS A 59 6.48 -11.72 1.53
N PHE A 60 5.69 -11.47 2.57
CA PHE A 60 5.45 -10.12 3.10
C PHE A 60 6.69 -9.36 3.58
N TRP A 61 7.79 -10.06 3.87
CA TRP A 61 9.02 -9.48 4.42
C TRP A 61 10.24 -9.68 3.51
N GLU A 62 10.00 -9.84 2.20
CA GLU A 62 11.09 -9.87 1.21
C GLU A 62 11.69 -8.46 1.08
N LEU A 63 13.00 -8.32 1.28
CA LEU A 63 13.69 -7.06 1.09
C LEU A 63 13.79 -6.76 -0.40
N TYR A 64 13.23 -5.64 -0.83
CA TYR A 64 13.43 -5.09 -2.17
C TYR A 64 14.31 -3.86 -2.11
N ASP A 65 15.17 -3.71 -3.12
CA ASP A 65 15.81 -2.43 -3.37
C ASP A 65 14.80 -1.39 -3.89
N LEU A 66 15.28 -0.17 -4.12
CA LEU A 66 14.42 0.93 -4.53
C LEU A 66 13.87 0.75 -5.96
N GLU A 67 14.62 0.12 -6.87
CA GLU A 67 14.19 -0.13 -8.25
C GLU A 67 13.08 -1.17 -8.28
N GLN A 68 13.27 -2.27 -7.56
CA GLN A 68 12.26 -3.32 -7.37
C GLN A 68 11.00 -2.76 -6.70
N SER A 69 11.16 -1.93 -5.67
CA SER A 69 10.04 -1.27 -4.99
C SER A 69 9.28 -0.32 -5.92
N GLU A 70 9.99 0.50 -6.71
CA GLU A 70 9.34 1.41 -7.66
C GLU A 70 8.61 0.66 -8.78
N SER A 71 9.19 -0.42 -9.29
CA SER A 71 8.54 -1.28 -10.28
C SER A 71 7.25 -1.89 -9.73
N LEU A 72 7.27 -2.41 -8.50
CA LEU A 72 6.08 -2.95 -7.85
C LEU A 72 5.05 -1.86 -7.56
N TYR A 73 5.48 -0.67 -7.14
CA TYR A 73 4.60 0.49 -6.93
C TYR A 73 3.83 0.86 -8.22
N ASN A 74 4.52 0.94 -9.36
CA ASN A 74 3.88 1.27 -10.64
C ASN A 74 2.89 0.18 -11.08
N GLN A 75 3.25 -1.10 -10.90
CA GLN A 75 2.34 -2.23 -11.17
C GLN A 75 1.10 -2.17 -10.28
N ASN A 76 1.27 -1.98 -8.98
CA ASN A 76 0.16 -1.84 -8.04
C ASN A 76 -0.75 -0.67 -8.41
N SER A 77 -0.18 0.50 -8.76
CA SER A 77 -0.94 1.68 -9.18
C SER A 77 -1.89 1.36 -10.33
N GLU A 78 -1.40 0.68 -11.37
CA GLU A 78 -2.23 0.30 -12.52
C GLU A 78 -3.28 -0.75 -12.17
N GLU A 79 -2.90 -1.81 -11.44
CA GLU A 79 -3.84 -2.89 -11.10
C GLU A 79 -4.98 -2.41 -10.19
N TRP A 80 -4.67 -1.60 -9.18
CA TRP A 80 -5.69 -1.05 -8.29
C TRP A 80 -6.57 -0.01 -8.99
N ARG A 81 -5.99 0.84 -9.85
CA ARG A 81 -6.79 1.75 -10.69
C ARG A 81 -7.78 0.96 -11.54
N HIS A 82 -7.33 -0.13 -12.16
CA HIS A 82 -8.20 -1.01 -12.93
C HIS A 82 -9.27 -1.67 -12.05
N PHE A 83 -8.91 -2.16 -10.87
CA PHE A 83 -9.85 -2.74 -9.91
C PHE A 83 -10.98 -1.78 -9.51
N PHE A 84 -10.66 -0.52 -9.19
CA PHE A 84 -11.71 0.46 -8.86
C PHE A 84 -12.59 0.82 -10.07
N LEU A 85 -12.12 0.66 -11.31
CA LEU A 85 -12.95 0.84 -12.49
C LEU A 85 -13.95 -0.31 -12.70
N THR A 86 -13.63 -1.53 -12.25
CA THR A 86 -14.43 -2.72 -12.53
C THR A 86 -15.47 -3.03 -11.46
N ILE A 87 -15.18 -2.78 -10.18
CA ILE A 87 -16.12 -3.08 -9.08
C ILE A 87 -17.33 -2.14 -9.07
N GLN A 88 -18.46 -2.61 -8.56
CA GLN A 88 -19.65 -1.83 -8.24
C GLN A 88 -19.66 -1.43 -6.75
N GLU A 89 -20.57 -0.54 -6.39
CA GLU A 89 -20.76 -0.11 -5.00
C GLU A 89 -21.13 -1.27 -4.08
N ASP A 90 -22.01 -2.17 -4.54
CA ASP A 90 -22.49 -3.32 -3.76
C ASP A 90 -21.40 -4.37 -3.50
N ASP A 91 -20.40 -4.49 -4.39
CA ASP A 91 -19.29 -5.44 -4.24
C ASP A 91 -18.48 -5.19 -2.96
N LEU A 92 -18.49 -3.95 -2.45
CA LEU A 92 -17.77 -3.58 -1.23
C LEU A 92 -18.30 -4.28 0.01
N ASN A 93 -19.59 -4.62 0.02
CA ASN A 93 -20.25 -5.28 1.16
C ASN A 93 -20.19 -6.81 1.07
N VAL A 94 -19.83 -7.36 -0.09
CA VAL A 94 -19.78 -8.80 -0.30
C VAL A 94 -18.56 -9.37 0.44
N PRO A 95 -18.75 -10.34 1.35
CA PRO A 95 -17.64 -11.05 1.94
C PRO A 95 -16.88 -11.84 0.87
N PHE A 96 -15.55 -11.72 0.84
CA PHE A 96 -14.70 -12.60 0.05
C PHE A 96 -14.10 -13.66 0.98
N HIS A 97 -14.13 -14.91 0.52
CA HIS A 97 -13.48 -16.02 1.18
C HIS A 97 -11.99 -16.03 0.83
N TYR A 98 -11.12 -16.11 1.83
CA TYR A 98 -9.69 -16.18 1.62
C TYR A 98 -8.98 -17.00 2.69
N GLN A 99 -7.75 -17.38 2.38
CA GLN A 99 -6.85 -18.05 3.30
C GLN A 99 -5.71 -17.09 3.69
N THR A 100 -5.37 -17.03 4.98
CA THR A 100 -4.19 -16.31 5.44
C THR A 100 -2.91 -17.07 5.08
N SER A 101 -1.76 -16.42 5.23
CA SER A 101 -0.46 -17.07 5.07
C SER A 101 -0.21 -18.22 6.06
N LYS A 102 -1.01 -18.32 7.13
CA LYS A 102 -0.97 -19.41 8.10
C LYS A 102 -1.91 -20.57 7.76
N GLY A 103 -2.66 -20.47 6.67
CA GLY A 103 -3.61 -21.49 6.26
C GLY A 103 -5.02 -21.34 6.86
N GLU A 104 -5.26 -20.32 7.68
CA GLU A 104 -6.56 -20.05 8.30
C GLU A 104 -7.53 -19.42 7.30
N GLN A 105 -8.79 -19.84 7.33
CA GLN A 105 -9.83 -19.34 6.43
C GLN A 105 -10.67 -18.27 7.10
N TYR A 106 -11.00 -17.23 6.35
CA TYR A 106 -11.86 -16.14 6.79
C TYR A 106 -12.77 -15.69 5.65
N ASP A 107 -13.93 -15.16 6.04
CA ASP A 107 -14.80 -14.38 5.19
C ASP A 107 -14.81 -12.94 5.73
N THR A 108 -14.50 -11.97 4.90
CA THR A 108 -14.42 -10.56 5.33
C THR A 108 -15.02 -9.67 4.25
N PRO A 109 -15.88 -8.70 4.59
CA PRO A 109 -16.36 -7.73 3.61
C PRO A 109 -15.19 -6.97 2.96
N MET A 110 -15.31 -6.66 1.67
CA MET A 110 -14.25 -5.97 0.95
C MET A 110 -13.92 -4.59 1.55
N PHE A 111 -14.91 -3.85 2.06
CA PHE A 111 -14.67 -2.57 2.73
C PHE A 111 -13.76 -2.70 3.96
N ASP A 112 -13.80 -3.82 4.69
CA ASP A 112 -12.94 -4.04 5.86
C ASP A 112 -11.49 -4.29 5.44
N ILE A 113 -11.25 -5.01 4.34
CA ILE A 113 -9.90 -5.16 3.77
C ILE A 113 -9.33 -3.81 3.37
N LEU A 114 -10.12 -3.01 2.65
CA LEU A 114 -9.66 -1.72 2.13
C LEU A 114 -9.35 -0.79 3.30
N THR A 115 -10.20 -0.79 4.33
CA THR A 115 -9.96 -0.05 5.57
C THR A 115 -8.69 -0.52 6.27
N HIS A 116 -8.47 -1.84 6.37
CA HIS A 116 -7.25 -2.40 6.93
C HIS A 116 -6.01 -1.95 6.15
N LEU A 117 -6.01 -2.04 4.82
CA LEU A 117 -4.89 -1.65 3.96
C LEU A 117 -4.45 -0.20 4.17
N ILE A 118 -5.40 0.74 4.25
CA ILE A 118 -5.11 2.16 4.45
C ILE A 118 -4.50 2.43 5.83
N ASN A 119 -5.04 1.79 6.87
CA ASN A 119 -4.51 1.93 8.23
C ASN A 119 -3.13 1.27 8.39
N HIS A 120 -2.98 0.06 7.86
CA HIS A 120 -1.73 -0.68 7.82
C HIS A 120 -0.62 0.12 7.13
N SER A 121 -0.97 0.77 6.01
CA SER A 121 -0.02 1.60 5.31
C SER A 121 0.41 2.83 6.09
N SER A 122 -0.55 3.54 6.68
CA SER A 122 -0.26 4.71 7.52
C SER A 122 0.63 4.35 8.71
N TYR A 123 0.40 3.18 9.33
CA TYR A 123 1.22 2.66 10.42
C TYR A 123 2.69 2.46 10.02
N HIS A 124 2.98 1.75 8.91
CA HIS A 124 4.36 1.53 8.50
C HIS A 124 5.01 2.75 7.85
N ARG A 125 4.25 3.62 7.16
CA ARG A 125 4.80 4.91 6.69
C ARG A 125 5.31 5.75 7.86
N GLY A 126 4.62 5.76 8.99
CA GLY A 126 5.11 6.41 10.21
C GLY A 126 6.47 5.85 10.67
N GLN A 127 6.66 4.53 10.58
CA GLN A 127 7.94 3.88 10.90
C GLN A 127 9.05 4.20 9.89
N ILE A 128 8.71 4.30 8.61
CA ILE A 128 9.65 4.73 7.56
C ILE A 128 10.09 6.17 7.81
N ILE A 129 9.14 7.07 8.09
CA ILE A 129 9.44 8.49 8.37
C ILE A 129 10.32 8.61 9.61
N ASP A 130 10.06 7.81 10.65
CA ASP A 130 10.90 7.78 11.84
C ASP A 130 12.33 7.33 11.52
N SER A 131 12.51 6.29 10.70
CA SER A 131 13.85 5.84 10.28
C SER A 131 14.57 6.78 9.32
N LEU A 132 13.90 7.80 8.80
CA LEU A 132 14.51 8.84 7.96
C LEU A 132 15.02 10.06 8.75
N LYS A 133 14.66 10.18 10.04
CA LYS A 133 15.13 11.28 10.88
C LYS A 133 16.65 11.28 10.99
N GLY A 134 17.25 12.46 10.76
CA GLY A 134 18.72 12.62 10.76
C GLY A 134 19.42 12.05 9.52
N VAL A 135 18.68 11.47 8.57
CA VAL A 135 19.19 10.99 7.28
C VAL A 135 18.92 11.99 6.17
N ILE A 136 17.73 12.59 6.14
CA ILE A 136 17.31 13.56 5.13
C ILE A 136 16.37 14.61 5.73
N GLU A 137 16.43 15.83 5.21
CA GLU A 137 15.46 16.90 5.49
C GLU A 137 15.11 17.65 4.20
N PRO A 138 13.84 18.04 3.98
CA PRO A 138 12.69 17.77 4.85
C PRO A 138 12.20 16.31 4.78
N LEU A 139 11.63 15.81 5.87
CA LEU A 139 10.90 14.53 5.87
C LEU A 139 9.65 14.58 4.95
N PRO A 140 9.27 13.45 4.32
CA PRO A 140 8.11 13.41 3.45
C PRO A 140 6.81 13.55 4.24
N ILE A 141 6.01 14.55 3.88
CA ILE A 141 4.68 14.74 4.46
C ILE A 141 3.70 13.80 3.78
N THR A 142 3.07 12.92 4.57
CA THR A 142 2.16 11.87 4.11
C THR A 142 0.77 11.92 4.77
N ASP A 143 0.45 13.01 5.47
CA ASP A 143 -0.86 13.18 6.10
C ASP A 143 -1.99 13.33 5.08
N PHE A 144 -3.12 12.66 5.34
CA PHE A 144 -4.30 12.72 4.48
C PHE A 144 -4.82 14.15 4.28
N ILE A 145 -4.74 15.00 5.30
CA ILE A 145 -5.23 16.39 5.19
C ILE A 145 -4.42 17.19 4.16
N VAL A 146 -3.14 16.86 3.97
CA VAL A 146 -2.27 17.54 2.99
C VAL A 146 -2.61 17.09 1.58
N PHE A 147 -2.82 15.78 1.37
CA PHE A 147 -3.38 15.25 0.13
C PHE A 147 -4.73 15.88 -0.20
N SER A 148 -5.64 15.95 0.77
CA SER A 148 -7.02 16.41 0.56
C SER A 148 -7.15 17.85 0.06
N ARG A 149 -6.11 18.67 0.27
CA ARG A 149 -6.06 20.09 -0.12
C ARG A 149 -5.44 20.31 -1.49
N ASN A 150 -4.64 19.35 -1.98
CA ASN A 150 -3.97 19.39 -3.27
C ASN A 150 -3.96 17.96 -3.88
N PRO A 151 -5.14 17.45 -4.28
CA PRO A 151 -5.28 16.11 -4.84
C PRO A 151 -4.55 15.97 -6.19
#